data_AF-A0A968IJ74-F1
#
_entry.id   AF-A0A968IJ74-F1
#
_cell.length_a   1.000
_cell.length_b   1.000
_cell.length_c   1.000
_cell.angle_alpha   90.00
_cell.angle_beta   90.00
_cell.angle_gamma   90.00
#
_symmetry.space_group_name_H-M   'P 1'
#
loop_
_entity.id
_entity.type
_entity.pdbx_description
1 polymer ?
#
loop_
_entity_poly.entity_id
_entity_poly.type
_entity_poly.pdbx_seq_one_letter_code
_entity_poly.pdbx_strand_id
1 'polypeptide(L)'
;MKSIYEFLSDLARQDIKLSVEDNRLRCNAPKDALTSEIRSQLAERKGEILSFLQQNKLAFHSRQIALVSRPKNLPLSFAQQRLWFIEQLEGGTAVYNIPAALYLMAFSTLLLYKKLCKKSRSDTKCCVPVSQQ
;
A
#
# COMPACT_ATOMS: atom_id res chain seq x y z
N MET A 1 -23.43 -2.65 -24.63
CA MET A 1 -23.35 -2.87 -23.17
C MET A 1 -21.88 -2.81 -22.76
N LYS A 2 -21.53 -2.03 -21.72
CA LYS A 2 -20.15 -1.97 -21.21
C LYS A 2 -19.79 -3.30 -20.52
N SER A 3 -18.57 -3.79 -20.73
CA SER A 3 -18.10 -4.99 -20.03
C SER A 3 -18.03 -4.76 -18.52
N ILE A 4 -17.94 -5.82 -17.71
CA ILE A 4 -17.76 -5.68 -16.26
C ILE A 4 -16.45 -4.97 -15.90
N TYR A 5 -15.36 -5.24 -16.64
CA TYR A 5 -14.07 -4.60 -16.42
C TYR A 5 -14.11 -3.10 -16.71
N GLU A 6 -14.76 -2.72 -17.81
CA GLU A 6 -14.90 -1.32 -18.22
C GLU A 6 -15.71 -0.52 -17.20
N PHE A 7 -16.81 -1.11 -16.71
CA PHE A 7 -17.62 -0.53 -15.65
C PHE A 7 -16.87 -0.37 -14.33
N LEU A 8 -16.16 -1.41 -13.87
CA LEU A 8 -15.34 -1.34 -12.65
C LEU A 8 -14.19 -0.32 -12.77
N SER A 9 -13.60 -0.19 -13.96
CA SER A 9 -12.55 0.79 -14.23
C SER A 9 -13.09 2.22 -14.19
N ASP A 10 -14.29 2.45 -14.74
CA ASP A 10 -14.95 3.75 -14.69
C ASP A 10 -15.30 4.16 -13.25
N LEU A 11 -15.78 3.21 -12.43
CA LEU A 11 -16.02 3.45 -11.00
C LEU A 11 -14.72 3.77 -10.25
N ALA A 12 -13.63 3.05 -10.52
CA ALA A 12 -12.34 3.29 -9.89
C ALA A 12 -11.78 4.68 -10.23
N ARG A 13 -11.99 5.17 -11.46
CA ARG A 13 -11.60 6.55 -11.86
C ARG A 13 -12.38 7.63 -11.11
N GLN A 14 -13.59 7.32 -10.65
CA GLN A 14 -14.42 8.20 -9.84
C GLN A 14 -14.16 8.03 -8.32
N ASP A 15 -13.10 7.31 -7.95
CA ASP A 15 -12.73 6.94 -6.58
C ASP A 15 -13.85 6.19 -5.82
N ILE A 16 -14.70 5.48 -6.57
CA ILE A 16 -15.74 4.61 -6.03
C ILE A 16 -15.15 3.21 -5.85
N LYS A 17 -14.93 2.81 -4.59
CA LYS A 17 -14.34 1.52 -4.23
C LYS A 17 -15.43 0.54 -3.82
N LEU A 18 -15.45 -0.61 -4.46
CA LEU A 18 -16.37 -1.71 -4.16
C LEU A 18 -15.65 -2.77 -3.33
N SER A 19 -16.30 -3.22 -2.26
CA SER A 19 -15.81 -4.28 -1.38
C SER A 19 -16.93 -5.26 -1.05
N VAL A 20 -16.58 -6.49 -0.69
CA VAL A 20 -17.55 -7.53 -0.31
C VAL A 20 -17.32 -7.95 1.14
N GLU A 21 -18.31 -7.66 1.99
CA GLU A 21 -18.39 -8.11 3.39
C GLU A 21 -19.65 -8.97 3.55
N ASP A 22 -19.53 -10.17 4.11
CA ASP A 22 -20.66 -11.08 4.42
C ASP A 22 -21.66 -11.25 3.27
N ASN A 23 -21.13 -11.46 2.06
CA ASN A 23 -21.91 -11.62 0.83
C ASN A 23 -22.75 -10.38 0.43
N ARG A 24 -22.43 -9.21 0.99
CA ARG A 24 -23.03 -7.91 0.68
C ARG A 24 -22.00 -7.01 0.00
N LEU A 25 -22.42 -6.33 -1.06
CA LEU A 25 -21.62 -5.34 -1.76
C LEU A 25 -21.63 -4.03 -0.96
N ARG A 26 -20.46 -3.56 -0.55
CA ARG A 26 -20.24 -2.26 0.10
C ARG A 26 -19.55 -1.32 -0.87
N CYS A 27 -20.07 -0.09 -0.94
CA CYS A 27 -19.52 0.97 -1.77
C CYS A 27 -18.94 2.06 -0.87
N ASN A 28 -17.67 2.37 -1.04
CA ASN A 28 -17.05 3.57 -0.49
C ASN A 28 -16.91 4.58 -1.62
N ALA A 29 -17.54 5.74 -1.48
CA ALA A 29 -17.59 6.76 -2.52
C ALA A 29 -17.62 8.17 -1.90
N PRO A 30 -17.13 9.20 -2.62
CA PRO A 30 -17.35 10.60 -2.25
C PRO A 30 -18.86 10.92 -2.13
N LYS A 31 -19.20 11.92 -1.31
CA LYS A 31 -20.61 12.26 -0.96
C LYS A 31 -21.49 12.58 -2.19
N ASP A 32 -20.90 13.05 -3.29
CA ASP A 32 -21.62 13.43 -4.52
C ASP A 32 -21.41 12.45 -5.70
N ALA A 33 -20.63 11.38 -5.52
CA ALA A 33 -20.28 10.46 -6.60
C ALA A 33 -21.37 9.39 -6.86
N LEU A 34 -22.22 9.11 -5.87
CA LEU A 34 -23.29 8.11 -5.97
C LEU A 34 -24.55 8.69 -6.61
N THR A 35 -24.47 8.98 -7.90
CA THR A 35 -25.63 9.38 -8.71
C THR A 35 -26.68 8.27 -8.80
N SER A 36 -27.94 8.64 -9.05
CA SER A 36 -29.06 7.68 -9.22
C SER A 36 -28.77 6.66 -10.32
N GLU A 37 -28.08 7.08 -11.38
CA GLU A 37 -27.66 6.23 -12.49
C GLU A 37 -26.68 5.13 -12.04
N ILE A 38 -25.64 5.48 -11.30
CA ILE A 38 -24.65 4.52 -10.79
C ILE A 38 -25.32 3.53 -9.81
N ARG A 39 -26.28 3.99 -9.01
CA ARG A 39 -27.04 3.11 -8.10
C ARG A 39 -27.88 2.09 -8.86
N SER A 40 -28.52 2.49 -9.96
CA SER A 40 -29.30 1.60 -10.82
C SER A 40 -28.40 0.53 -11.44
N GLN A 41 -27.27 0.94 -12.03
CA GLN A 41 -26.30 0.03 -12.66
C GLN A 41 -25.68 -0.95 -11.65
N LEU A 42 -25.41 -0.50 -10.42
CA LEU A 42 -24.93 -1.38 -9.34
C LEU A 42 -25.99 -2.39 -8.88
N ALA A 43 -27.27 -2.01 -8.90
CA ALA A 43 -28.38 -2.89 -8.53
C ALA A 43 -28.63 -3.97 -9.58
N GLU A 44 -28.66 -3.58 -10.86
CA GLU A 44 -28.88 -4.49 -12.00
C GLU A 44 -27.76 -5.53 -12.12
N ARG A 45 -26.51 -5.11 -11.90
CA ARG A 45 -25.32 -5.95 -12.14
C ARG A 45 -24.71 -6.55 -10.86
N LYS A 46 -25.41 -6.45 -9.73
CA LYS A 46 -24.91 -6.84 -8.40
C LYS A 46 -24.40 -8.29 -8.36
N GLY A 47 -25.10 -9.22 -9.02
CA GLY A 47 -24.75 -10.64 -9.04
C GLY A 47 -23.42 -10.94 -9.74
N GLU A 48 -23.18 -10.31 -10.89
CA GLU A 48 -21.91 -10.43 -11.63
C GLU A 48 -20.75 -9.82 -10.82
N ILE A 49 -20.97 -8.64 -10.23
CA ILE A 49 -19.95 -7.94 -9.43
C ILE A 49 -19.56 -8.74 -8.19
N LEU A 50 -20.54 -9.31 -7.47
CA LEU A 50 -20.27 -10.16 -6.31
C LEU A 50 -19.44 -11.39 -6.69
N SER A 51 -19.82 -12.08 -7.77
CA SER A 51 -19.10 -13.26 -8.25
C SER A 51 -17.67 -12.92 -8.66
N PHE A 52 -17.48 -11.84 -9.41
CA PHE A 52 -16.17 -11.37 -9.86
C PHE A 52 -15.24 -10.97 -8.69
N LEU A 53 -15.78 -10.22 -7.73
CA LEU A 53 -15.03 -9.79 -6.55
C LEU A 53 -14.71 -10.98 -5.62
N GLN A 54 -15.59 -11.96 -5.48
CA GLN A 54 -15.34 -13.18 -4.71
C GLN A 54 -14.27 -14.07 -5.33
N GLN A 55 -14.32 -14.28 -6.65
CA GLN A 55 -13.29 -15.01 -7.39
C GLN A 55 -11.91 -14.34 -7.24
N ASN A 56 -11.85 -13.02 -7.30
CA ASN A 56 -10.62 -12.29 -7.04
C ASN A 56 -10.22 -12.33 -5.55
N LYS A 57 -11.18 -12.31 -4.61
CA LYS A 57 -10.88 -12.44 -3.17
C LYS A 57 -10.16 -13.75 -2.87
N LEU A 58 -10.50 -14.85 -3.56
CA LEU A 58 -9.80 -16.14 -3.45
C LEU A 58 -8.35 -16.07 -3.97
N ALA A 59 -8.08 -15.28 -5.01
CA ALA A 59 -6.72 -15.02 -5.47
C ALA A 59 -5.89 -14.14 -4.50
N PHE A 60 -6.56 -13.25 -3.74
CA PHE A 60 -5.92 -12.38 -2.73
C PHE A 60 -5.93 -12.94 -1.30
N HIS A 61 -6.71 -13.99 -1.01
CA HIS A 61 -6.83 -14.59 0.33
C HIS A 61 -5.57 -15.35 0.78
N SER A 62 -4.61 -15.57 -0.10
CA SER A 62 -3.45 -16.44 0.13
C SER A 62 -2.10 -15.73 0.14
N ARG A 63 -2.03 -14.45 0.54
CA ARG A 63 -0.79 -13.87 1.09
C ARG A 63 -1.10 -12.90 2.24
N GLN A 64 -1.67 -13.42 3.33
CA GLN A 64 -1.36 -12.79 4.61
C GLN A 64 0.17 -12.81 4.75
N ILE A 65 0.77 -11.62 4.86
CA ILE A 65 2.19 -11.51 5.16
C ILE A 65 2.37 -12.12 6.55
N ALA A 66 2.84 -13.37 6.59
CA ALA A 66 3.11 -14.04 7.85
C ALA A 66 4.11 -13.20 8.64
N LEU A 67 3.87 -13.04 9.94
CA LEU A 67 4.84 -12.43 10.82
C LEU A 67 6.09 -13.32 10.82
N VAL A 68 7.17 -12.82 10.24
CA VAL A 68 8.47 -13.49 10.27
C VAL A 68 9.24 -12.96 11.46
N SER A 69 9.77 -13.85 12.29
CA SER A 69 10.68 -13.50 13.37
C SER A 69 11.86 -12.71 12.80
N ARG A 70 12.20 -11.58 13.42
CA ARG A 70 13.38 -10.77 13.05
C ARG A 70 14.52 -11.13 14.00
N PRO A 71 15.36 -12.14 13.70
CA PRO A 71 16.56 -12.38 14.47
C PRO A 71 17.47 -11.14 14.42
N LYS A 72 18.30 -10.96 15.46
CA LYS A 72 19.25 -9.83 15.53
C LYS A 72 20.19 -9.75 14.33
N ASN A 73 20.48 -10.90 13.70
CA ASN A 73 21.33 -11.01 12.51
C ASN A 73 20.50 -11.55 11.33
N LEU A 74 20.00 -10.64 10.49
CA LEU A 74 19.35 -11.00 9.23
C LEU A 74 20.42 -11.10 8.14
N PRO A 75 20.51 -12.23 7.40
CA PRO A 75 21.42 -12.31 6.28
C PRO A 75 21.01 -11.29 5.21
N LEU A 76 22.00 -10.72 4.52
CA LEU A 76 21.75 -9.90 3.35
C LEU A 76 20.99 -10.71 2.30
N SER A 77 20.04 -10.07 1.63
CA SER A 77 19.39 -10.67 0.46
C SER A 77 20.42 -10.90 -0.64
N PHE A 78 20.14 -11.83 -1.56
CA PHE A 78 21.03 -12.10 -2.68
C PHE A 78 21.40 -10.83 -3.47
N ALA A 79 20.42 -9.94 -3.69
CA ALA A 79 20.65 -8.66 -4.35
C ALA A 79 21.61 -7.75 -3.55
N GLN A 80 21.48 -7.73 -2.22
CA GLN A 80 22.37 -6.95 -1.34
C GLN A 80 23.80 -7.51 -1.32
N GLN A 81 23.95 -8.84 -1.27
CA GLN A 81 25.27 -9.50 -1.31
C GLN A 81 26.01 -9.20 -2.62
N ARG A 82 25.28 -9.22 -3.75
CA ARG A 82 25.84 -8.87 -5.06
C ARG A 82 26.35 -7.43 -5.10
N LEU A 83 25.57 -6.46 -4.62
CA LEU A 83 26.01 -5.06 -4.59
C LEU A 83 27.22 -4.88 -3.68
N TRP A 84 27.21 -5.54 -2.51
CA TRP A 84 28.36 -5.54 -1.60
C TRP A 84 29.63 -6.10 -2.26
N PHE A 85 29.51 -7.19 -3.02
CA PHE A 85 30.64 -7.77 -3.75
C PHE A 85 31.19 -6.83 -4.84
N ILE A 86 30.31 -6.19 -5.62
CA ILE A 86 30.72 -5.24 -6.66
C ILE A 86 31.45 -4.04 -6.04
N GLU A 87 30.96 -3.53 -4.90
CA GLU A 87 31.61 -2.44 -4.17
C GLU A 87 33.05 -2.76 -3.77
N GLN A 88 33.31 -4.00 -3.31
CA GLN A 88 34.65 -4.48 -2.97
C GLN A 88 35.54 -4.65 -4.20
N LEU A 89 34.98 -4.97 -5.36
CA LEU A 89 35.72 -5.22 -6.61
C LEU A 89 36.10 -3.90 -7.31
N GLU A 90 35.19 -2.94 -7.38
CA GLU A 90 35.36 -1.69 -8.15
C GLU A 90 35.90 -0.52 -7.32
N GLY A 91 35.96 -0.64 -5.99
CA GLY A 91 36.62 0.33 -5.13
C GLY A 91 35.80 1.58 -4.82
N GLY A 92 34.49 1.44 -4.58
CA GLY A 92 33.66 2.51 -4.03
C GLY A 92 33.05 3.48 -5.03
N THR A 93 32.47 2.97 -6.13
CA THR A 93 31.86 3.80 -7.16
C THR A 93 30.37 4.06 -6.85
N ALA A 94 29.87 5.27 -7.15
CA ALA A 94 28.47 5.61 -6.92
C ALA A 94 27.51 5.11 -8.02
N VAL A 95 27.97 4.25 -8.94
CA VAL A 95 27.23 3.85 -10.15
C VAL A 95 25.88 3.18 -9.80
N TYR A 96 25.83 2.46 -8.70
CA TYR A 96 24.63 1.75 -8.23
C TYR A 96 23.84 2.51 -7.15
N ASN A 97 24.23 3.75 -6.86
CA ASN A 97 23.59 4.61 -5.87
C ASN A 97 23.00 5.83 -6.56
N ILE A 98 21.83 6.28 -6.09
CA ILE A 98 21.29 7.59 -6.47
C ILE A 98 21.57 8.52 -5.28
N PRO A 99 22.64 9.36 -5.31
CA PRO A 99 23.04 10.17 -4.16
C PRO A 99 22.15 11.40 -3.94
N ALA A 100 21.13 11.61 -4.79
CA ALA A 100 20.21 12.73 -4.70
C ALA A 100 18.87 12.29 -4.09
N ALA A 101 18.36 13.08 -3.15
CA ALA A 101 17.01 12.94 -2.62
C ALA A 101 16.24 14.25 -2.88
N LEU A 102 15.02 14.13 -3.41
CA LEU A 102 14.11 15.27 -3.57
C LEU A 102 13.10 15.26 -2.42
N TYR A 103 13.04 16.35 -1.66
CA TYR A 103 12.04 16.53 -0.61
C TYR A 103 10.84 17.31 -1.17
N LEU A 104 9.71 16.64 -1.34
CA LEU A 104 8.47 17.28 -1.78
C LEU A 104 7.71 17.82 -0.57
N MET A 105 7.67 19.14 -0.41
CA MET A 105 6.78 19.79 0.56
C MET A 105 5.46 20.14 -0.12
N ALA A 106 4.41 19.38 0.18
CA ALA A 106 3.05 19.85 -0.06
C ALA A 106 2.73 20.91 1.00
N PHE A 107 2.28 22.09 0.58
CA PHE A 107 1.82 23.15 1.48
C PHE A 107 0.45 22.74 2.07
N SER A 108 0.47 21.80 3.01
CA SER A 108 -0.68 21.51 3.86
C SER A 108 -0.51 22.30 5.16
N THR A 109 -1.54 23.04 5.53
CA THR A 109 -1.60 23.91 6.70
C THR A 109 -0.98 23.21 7.92
N LEU A 110 0.14 23.77 8.40
CA LEU A 110 1.17 23.20 9.29
C LEU A 110 0.73 22.71 10.69
N LEU A 111 -0.56 22.62 10.98
CA LEU A 111 -1.06 22.30 12.34
C LEU A 111 -1.35 20.81 12.57
N LEU A 112 -1.52 19.98 11.53
CA LEU A 112 -1.88 18.56 11.73
C LEU A 112 -0.69 17.59 11.71
N TYR A 113 0.37 17.87 10.94
CA TYR A 113 1.42 16.87 10.64
C TYR A 113 2.35 16.57 11.84
N LYS A 114 2.62 17.55 12.71
CA LYS A 114 3.46 17.36 13.92
C LYS A 114 2.82 16.42 14.96
N LYS A 115 1.48 16.30 14.98
CA LYS A 115 0.77 15.41 15.92
C LYS A 115 0.87 13.93 15.52
N LEU A 116 0.97 13.63 14.23
CA LEU A 116 1.03 12.25 13.73
C LEU A 116 2.45 11.65 13.84
N CYS A 117 3.51 12.40 13.53
CA CYS A 117 4.88 11.88 13.65
C CYS A 117 5.32 11.61 15.11
N LYS A 118 4.81 12.36 16.10
CA LYS A 118 5.16 12.11 17.51
C LYS A 118 4.45 10.88 18.10
N LYS A 119 3.26 10.51 17.61
CA LYS A 119 2.47 9.40 18.17
C LYS A 119 2.94 8.01 17.71
N SER A 120 3.75 7.91 16.66
CA SER A 120 4.32 6.64 16.20
C SER A 120 5.70 6.31 16.78
N ARG A 121 6.38 7.25 17.45
CA ARG A 121 7.72 7.02 18.06
C ARG A 121 7.69 6.67 19.54
N SER A 122 6.53 6.70 20.20
CA SER A 122 6.40 6.36 21.61
C SER A 122 6.35 4.86 21.92
N ASP A 123 6.17 3.98 20.91
CA ASP A 123 6.00 2.53 21.13
C ASP A 123 7.22 1.68 20.76
N THR A 124 8.37 2.27 20.45
CA THR A 124 9.62 1.52 20.34
C THR A 124 10.66 2.10 21.29
N LYS A 125 10.66 1.56 22.52
CA LYS A 125 11.81 1.60 23.44
C LYS A 125 13.01 0.93 22.75
N CYS A 126 13.72 1.67 21.90
CA CYS A 126 15.10 1.34 21.55
C CYS A 126 15.99 1.76 22.72
N CYS A 127 16.10 0.88 23.72
CA CYS A 127 17.20 0.93 24.66
C CYS A 127 18.44 0.37 23.95
N VAL A 128 19.38 1.24 23.59
CA VAL A 128 20.79 0.84 23.51
C VAL A 128 21.57 1.86 24.35
N PRO A 129 22.26 1.44 25.42
CA PRO A 129 23.14 2.33 26.16
C PRO A 129 24.37 2.66 25.31
N VAL A 130 24.66 3.95 25.21
CA VAL A 130 25.96 4.46 24.76
C VAL A 130 26.89 4.41 25.97
N SER A 131 27.81 3.45 25.98
CA SER A 131 29.07 3.54 26.74
C SER A 131 30.15 3.61 25.66
N GLN A 132 30.71 4.76 25.32
CA GLN A 132 31.84 5.39 26.02
C GLN A 132 32.79 4.37 26.66
N GLN A 133 33.70 3.81 25.83
CA GLN A 133 35.15 3.96 25.94
C GLN A 133 35.84 3.30 24.75
#